data_AF-A0A9C9YW11-F1
#
_entry.id   AF-A0A9C9YW11-F1
#
_cell.length_a   1.000
_cell.length_b   1.000
_cell.length_c   1.000
_cell.angle_alpha   90.00
_cell.angle_beta   90.00
_cell.angle_gamma   90.00
#
_symmetry.space_group_name_H-M   'P 1'
#
loop_
_entity.id
_entity.type
_entity.pdbx_description
1 polymer ?
#
loop_
_entity_poly.entity_id
_entity_poly.type
_entity_poly.pdbx_seq_one_letter_code
_entity_poly.pdbx_strand_id
1 'polypeptide(L)'
;MKHWHLIAYDIRDPRRLRRVHYYISKRATALQRSVFVVRAKPVELKALLDGIRERVNDHADDVRVYPVWRPETFWTSGQQADAVAGMYGADRRDDKQRRATGFFGKLLAGIRKGEKK
;
A
#
# COMPACT_ATOMS: atom_id res chain seq x y z
N MET A 1 7.65 8.89 22.10
CA MET A 1 8.13 7.59 21.57
C MET A 1 8.13 7.64 20.05
N LYS A 2 8.73 6.67 19.35
CA LYS A 2 8.68 6.59 17.87
C LYS A 2 7.52 5.69 17.45
N HIS A 3 6.81 6.08 16.40
CA HIS A 3 5.70 5.31 15.82
C HIS A 3 5.93 5.12 14.32
N TRP A 4 5.40 4.02 13.79
CA TRP A 4 5.45 3.73 12.36
C TRP A 4 4.38 4.53 11.63
N HIS A 5 4.73 5.05 10.46
CA HIS A 5 3.82 5.79 9.58
C HIS A 5 4.04 5.36 8.13
N LEU A 6 2.95 5.21 7.41
CA LEU A 6 2.93 5.04 5.97
C LEU A 6 2.73 6.41 5.32
N ILE A 7 3.51 6.71 4.28
CA ILE A 7 3.39 7.93 3.49
C ILE A 7 3.07 7.50 2.06
N ALA A 8 1.94 7.98 1.54
CA ALA A 8 1.54 7.75 0.16
C ALA A 8 1.34 9.10 -0.52
N TYR A 9 1.73 9.20 -1.79
CA TYR A 9 1.50 10.42 -2.56
C TYR A 9 0.97 10.14 -3.96
N ASP A 10 0.21 11.10 -4.47
CA ASP A 10 -0.17 11.24 -5.88
C ASP A 10 0.20 12.65 -6.34
N ILE A 11 1.23 12.76 -7.17
CA ILE A 11 1.82 14.04 -7.60
C ILE A 11 1.78 14.10 -9.12
N ARG A 12 1.05 15.10 -9.64
CA ARG A 12 0.75 15.20 -11.08
C ARG A 12 1.93 15.72 -11.91
N ASP A 13 2.70 16.66 -11.36
CA ASP A 13 3.80 17.29 -12.07
C ASP A 13 5.12 16.50 -11.94
N PRO A 14 5.77 16.09 -13.04
CA PRO A 14 7.00 15.30 -12.99
C PRO A 14 8.21 16.00 -12.35
N ARG A 15 8.24 17.34 -12.29
CA ARG A 15 9.32 18.09 -11.62
C ARG A 15 9.09 18.08 -10.11
N ARG A 16 7.86 18.38 -9.64
CA ARG A 16 7.47 18.26 -8.23
C ARG A 16 7.64 16.84 -7.72
N LEU A 17 7.20 15.84 -8.49
CA LEU A 17 7.35 14.43 -8.16
C LEU A 17 8.81 14.07 -7.87
N ARG A 18 9.75 14.45 -8.75
CA ARG A 18 11.18 14.18 -8.54
C ARG A 18 11.70 14.83 -7.26
N ARG A 19 11.32 16.08 -6.98
CA ARG A 19 11.73 16.80 -5.76
C ARG A 19 11.19 16.14 -4.50
N VAL A 20 9.91 15.79 -4.48
CA VAL A 20 9.27 15.14 -3.32
C VAL A 20 9.82 13.74 -3.13
N HIS A 21 9.92 12.94 -4.19
CA HIS A 21 10.49 11.59 -4.12
C HIS A 21 11.92 11.59 -3.59
N TYR A 22 12.79 12.49 -4.09
CA TYR A 22 14.15 12.62 -3.58
C TYR A 22 14.18 13.08 -2.11
N TYR A 23 13.30 14.00 -1.72
CA TYR A 23 13.23 14.48 -0.35
C TYR A 23 12.82 13.37 0.64
N ILE A 24 11.80 12.59 0.28
CA ILE A 24 11.28 11.49 1.12
C ILE A 24 12.26 10.31 1.13
N SER A 25 12.88 9.95 0.01
CA SER A 25 13.78 8.78 -0.07
C SER A 25 15.04 8.91 0.79
N LYS A 26 15.45 10.14 1.15
CA LYS A 26 16.53 10.39 2.11
C LYS A 26 16.12 10.23 3.58
N ARG A 27 14.83 10.09 3.86
CA ARG A 27 14.25 10.14 5.24
C ARG A 27 13.36 8.96 5.57
N ALA A 28 12.89 8.21 4.58
CA ALA A 28 11.96 7.10 4.72
C ALA A 28 12.35 5.96 3.78
N THR A 29 11.93 4.74 4.11
CA THR A 29 12.19 3.55 3.31
C THR A 29 11.09 3.40 2.26
N ALA A 30 11.47 3.24 0.99
CA ALA A 30 10.52 2.99 -0.09
C ALA A 30 9.93 1.58 0.01
N LEU A 31 8.60 1.47 -0.03
CA LEU A 31 7.88 0.20 -0.19
C LEU A 31 7.40 0.00 -1.64
N GLN A 32 6.99 1.09 -2.29
CA GLN A 32 6.62 1.16 -3.70
C GLN A 32 7.06 2.50 -4.29
N ARG A 33 6.86 2.70 -5.61
CA ARG A 33 7.23 3.96 -6.29
C ARG A 33 6.67 5.21 -5.64
N SER A 34 5.45 5.14 -5.10
CA SER A 34 4.73 6.27 -4.48
C SER A 34 4.34 6.02 -3.02
N VAL A 35 4.94 5.01 -2.38
CA VAL A 35 4.60 4.61 -1.01
C VAL A 35 5.88 4.38 -0.21
N PHE A 36 5.98 5.03 0.94
CA PHE A 36 7.13 5.01 1.84
C PHE A 36 6.70 4.69 3.27
N VAL A 37 7.64 4.18 4.07
CA VAL A 37 7.45 3.93 5.49
C VAL A 37 8.53 4.63 6.32
N VAL A 38 8.12 5.20 7.45
CA VAL A 38 9.03 5.86 8.40
C VAL A 38 8.69 5.50 9.85
N ARG A 39 9.72 5.32 10.68
CA ARG A 39 9.56 5.21 12.15
C ARG A 39 10.11 6.48 12.81
N ALA A 40 9.23 7.36 13.25
CA ALA A 40 9.59 8.71 13.67
C ALA A 40 8.94 9.12 15.00
N LYS A 41 9.60 10.02 15.74
CA LYS A 41 8.98 10.80 16.82
C LYS A 41 8.02 11.84 16.21
N PRO A 42 7.04 12.37 16.95
CA PRO A 42 6.13 13.40 16.44
C PRO A 42 6.84 14.62 15.83
N VAL A 43 7.91 15.10 16.46
CA VAL A 43 8.70 16.23 15.95
C VAL A 43 9.43 15.90 14.64
N GLU A 44 10.01 14.70 14.54
CA GLU A 44 10.68 14.21 13.33
C GLU A 44 9.66 14.08 12.17
N LEU A 45 8.47 13.55 12.47
CA LEU A 45 7.39 13.42 11.49
C LEU A 45 6.88 14.79 11.03
N LYS A 46 6.70 15.73 11.96
CA LYS A 46 6.28 17.10 11.62
C LYS A 46 7.30 17.77 10.68
N ALA A 47 8.60 17.69 11.00
CA ALA A 47 9.65 18.26 10.16
C ALA A 47 9.68 17.62 8.75
N LEU A 48 9.46 16.31 8.67
CA LEU A 48 9.32 15.61 7.39
C LEU A 48 8.13 16.15 6.59
N LEU A 49 6.97 16.32 7.23
CA LEU A 49 5.76 16.79 6.55
C LEU A 49 5.85 18.24 6.12
N ASP A 50 6.45 19.09 6.93
CA ASP A 50 6.67 20.50 6.57
C ASP A 50 7.59 20.61 5.34
N GLY A 51 8.66 19.81 5.28
CA GLY A 51 9.50 19.77 4.08
C GLY A 51 8.82 19.12 2.86
N ILE A 52 7.84 18.24 3.03
CA ILE A 52 6.99 17.80 1.91
C ILE A 52 6.11 18.95 1.43
N ARG A 53 5.46 19.68 2.34
CA ARG A 53 4.58 20.83 2.02
C ARG A 53 5.27 21.90 1.19
N GLU A 54 6.54 22.18 1.46
CA GLU A 54 7.36 23.11 0.66
C GLU A 54 7.55 22.70 -0.81
N ARG A 55 7.30 21.42 -1.14
CA ARG A 55 7.66 20.82 -2.44
C ARG A 55 6.44 20.41 -3.28
N VAL A 56 5.26 20.34 -2.66
CA VAL A 56 3.98 19.98 -3.29
C VAL A 56 3.18 21.23 -3.64
N ASN A 57 2.17 21.04 -4.48
CA ASN A 57 1.08 22.00 -4.67
C ASN A 57 -0.19 21.39 -4.08
N ASP A 58 -0.66 21.93 -2.95
CA ASP A 58 -1.81 21.39 -2.20
C ASP A 58 -3.13 21.39 -2.99
N HIS A 59 -3.23 22.15 -4.09
CA HIS A 59 -4.40 22.14 -4.97
C HIS A 59 -4.35 21.06 -6.06
N ALA A 60 -3.17 20.49 -6.32
CA ALA A 60 -2.94 19.59 -7.46
C ALA A 60 -2.36 18.23 -7.06
N ASP A 61 -1.74 18.14 -5.89
CA ASP A 61 -1.05 16.96 -5.40
C ASP A 61 -1.72 16.48 -4.10
N ASP A 62 -1.76 15.16 -3.88
CA ASP A 62 -2.25 14.54 -2.64
C ASP A 62 -1.09 13.84 -1.92
N VAL A 63 -0.89 14.13 -0.64
CA VAL A 63 0.04 13.42 0.22
C VAL A 63 -0.66 13.03 1.51
N ARG A 64 -0.66 11.74 1.80
CA ARG A 64 -1.33 11.16 2.96
C ARG A 64 -0.35 10.46 3.87
N VAL A 65 -0.61 10.59 5.17
CA VAL A 65 0.14 9.90 6.22
C VAL A 65 -0.82 9.10 7.06
N TYR A 66 -0.51 7.82 7.25
CA TYR A 66 -1.31 6.92 8.07
C TYR A 66 -0.44 6.37 9.21
N PRO A 67 -0.87 6.50 10.48
CA PRO A 67 -0.18 5.83 11.57
C PRO A 67 -0.38 4.31 11.44
N VAL A 68 0.68 3.56 11.71
CA VAL A 68 0.66 2.10 11.66
C VAL A 68 1.08 1.56 13.01
N TRP A 69 0.21 0.79 13.64
CA TRP A 69 0.45 0.22 14.97
C TRP A 69 1.40 -0.97 14.94
N ARG A 70 1.34 -1.77 13.88
CA ARG A 70 2.12 -3.01 13.72
C ARG A 70 2.82 -3.02 12.37
N PRO A 71 4.16 -3.08 12.31
CA PRO A 71 4.88 -3.04 11.04
C PRO A 71 4.58 -4.24 10.14
N GLU A 72 4.10 -5.35 10.69
CA GLU A 72 3.69 -6.53 9.91
C GLU A 72 2.54 -6.20 8.94
N THR A 73 1.70 -5.21 9.30
CA THR A 73 0.59 -4.74 8.46
C THR A 73 1.07 -4.22 7.09
N PHE A 74 2.32 -3.77 6.95
CA PHE A 74 2.83 -3.32 5.64
C PHE A 74 2.86 -4.44 4.60
N TRP A 75 3.18 -5.67 5.03
CA TRP A 75 3.40 -6.82 4.16
C TRP A 75 2.15 -7.69 4.01
N THR A 76 1.29 -7.70 5.02
CA THR A 76 0.10 -8.56 5.08
C THR A 76 -1.18 -7.85 4.63
N SER A 77 -1.11 -6.60 4.18
CA SER A 77 -2.28 -5.86 3.69
C SER A 77 -2.30 -5.85 2.16
N GLY A 78 -3.01 -6.79 1.54
CA GLY A 78 -3.19 -6.86 0.09
C GLY A 78 -3.30 -8.29 -0.43
N GLN A 79 -3.34 -8.47 -1.76
CA GLN A 79 -3.39 -9.83 -2.36
C GLN A 79 -2.16 -10.69 -2.03
N GLN A 80 -1.08 -10.07 -1.54
CA GLN A 80 0.11 -10.77 -1.07
C GLN A 80 -0.11 -11.41 0.30
N ALA A 81 -1.08 -10.96 1.10
CA ALA A 81 -1.38 -11.50 2.43
C ALA A 81 -1.51 -13.01 2.43
N ASP A 82 -2.26 -13.56 1.46
CA ASP A 82 -2.48 -14.99 1.31
C ASP A 82 -1.19 -15.73 0.94
N ALA A 83 -0.28 -15.08 0.19
CA ALA A 83 1.01 -15.64 -0.19
C ALA A 83 2.05 -15.58 0.95
N VAL A 84 2.07 -14.51 1.76
CA VAL A 84 2.97 -14.38 2.92
C VAL A 84 2.44 -15.08 4.17
N ALA A 85 1.14 -15.38 4.27
CA ALA A 85 0.58 -16.16 5.38
C ALA A 85 1.28 -17.52 5.53
N GLY A 86 1.61 -18.17 4.41
CA GLY A 86 2.37 -19.42 4.39
C GLY A 86 3.86 -19.28 4.70
N MET A 87 4.45 -18.07 4.60
CA MET A 87 5.88 -17.83 4.83
C MET A 87 6.22 -17.55 6.30
N TYR A 88 5.29 -16.95 7.06
CA TYR A 88 5.47 -16.65 8.49
C TYR A 88 4.88 -17.71 9.43
N GLY A 89 4.61 -18.91 8.92
CA GLY A 89 4.19 -20.05 9.75
C GLY A 89 2.80 -19.89 10.38
N ALA A 90 1.89 -19.11 9.77
CA ALA A 90 0.50 -19.14 10.16
C ALA A 90 -0.05 -20.52 9.76
N ASP A 91 -0.26 -21.36 10.77
CA ASP A 91 -0.68 -22.76 10.66
C ASP A 91 -1.88 -22.88 9.70
N ARG A 92 -1.67 -23.55 8.56
CA ARG A 92 -2.73 -23.88 7.61
C ARG A 92 -3.64 -24.91 8.26
N ARG A 93 -4.62 -24.47 9.04
CA ARG A 93 -5.78 -25.30 9.36
C ARG A 93 -7.03 -24.66 8.82
N ASP A 94 -7.47 -25.31 7.74
CA ASP A 94 -8.80 -25.38 7.18
C ASP A 94 -9.43 -24.08 6.67
N ASP A 95 -9.39 -23.93 5.34
CA ASP A 95 -10.58 -23.42 4.66
C ASP A 95 -10.70 -23.96 3.23
N LYS A 96 -10.97 -25.27 3.15
CA LYS A 96 -11.41 -25.98 1.93
C LYS A 96 -12.75 -25.43 1.37
N GLN A 97 -13.32 -24.36 1.94
CA GLN A 97 -14.68 -23.93 1.65
C GLN A 97 -14.80 -22.68 0.76
N ARG A 98 -13.69 -22.01 0.40
CA ARG A 98 -13.72 -20.74 -0.38
C ARG A 98 -13.56 -20.88 -1.90
N ARG A 99 -13.49 -22.11 -2.45
CA ARG A 99 -13.26 -22.33 -3.90
C ARG A 99 -14.51 -22.21 -4.81
N ALA A 100 -15.65 -21.70 -4.34
CA ALA A 100 -16.90 -21.74 -5.13
C ALA A 100 -17.57 -20.39 -5.43
N THR A 101 -16.96 -19.24 -5.13
CA THR A 101 -17.67 -17.95 -5.25
C THR A 101 -16.83 -16.78 -5.78
N GLY A 102 -15.96 -17.07 -6.76
CA GLY A 102 -15.34 -16.02 -7.57
C GLY A 102 -16.25 -15.60 -8.73
N PHE A 103 -16.49 -14.30 -8.87
CA PHE A 103 -17.30 -13.65 -9.93
C PHE A 103 -16.93 -14.10 -11.37
N PHE A 104 -15.66 -14.48 -11.61
CA PHE A 104 -15.19 -15.01 -12.90
C PHE A 104 -15.66 -16.45 -13.21
N GLY A 105 -15.96 -17.27 -12.20
CA GLY A 105 -16.45 -18.64 -12.39
C GLY A 105 -17.89 -18.70 -12.92
N LYS A 106 -18.74 -17.75 -12.49
CA LYS A 106 -20.11 -17.61 -13.01
C LYS A 106 -20.14 -17.13 -14.46
N LEU A 107 -19.17 -16.29 -14.86
CA LEU A 107 -19.07 -15.78 -16.22
C LEU A 107 -18.63 -16.87 -17.22
N LEU A 108 -17.68 -17.72 -16.82
CA LEU A 108 -17.23 -18.86 -17.65
C LEU A 108 -18.24 -20.02 -17.71
N ALA A 109 -19.04 -20.21 -16.66
CA ALA A 109 -20.10 -21.22 -16.66
C ALA A 109 -21.30 -20.84 -17.56
N GLY A 110 -21.55 -19.55 -17.76
CA GLY A 110 -22.62 -19.05 -18.63
C GLY A 110 -22.36 -19.21 -20.13
N ILE A 111 -21.09 -19.22 -20.56
CA ILE A 111 -20.72 -19.27 -21.98
C ILE A 111 -20.74 -20.71 -22.53
N ARG A 112 -20.62 -21.73 -21.66
CA ARG A 112 -20.49 -23.13 -22.10
C ARG A 112 -21.81 -23.86 -22.38
N LYS A 113 -22.97 -23.20 -22.25
CA LYS A 113 -24.31 -23.80 -22.42
C LYS A 113 -25.00 -23.40 -23.73
N GLY A 114 -24.27 -22.83 -24.69
CA GLY A 114 -24.81 -22.26 -25.94
C GLY A 114 -24.44 -22.97 -27.25
N GLU A 115 -23.84 -24.15 -27.24
CA GLU A 115 -23.53 -24.92 -28.47
C GLU A 115 -23.95 -26.38 -28.33
N LYS A 116 -25.25 -26.63 -28.51
CA LYS A 116 -25.78 -27.83 -29.19
C LYS A 116 -27.17 -27.48 -29.74
N LYS A 117 -27.22 -27.11 -31.01
CA LYS A 117 -28.32 -27.42 -31.91
C LYS A 117 -27.71 -27.94 -33.20
#